data_AF-A0A7G9GQQ2-F1
#
_entry.id   AF-A0A7G9GQQ2-F1
#
_cell.length_a   1.000
_cell.length_b   1.000
_cell.length_c   1.000
_cell.angle_alpha   90.00
_cell.angle_beta   90.00
_cell.angle_gamma   90.00
#
_symmetry.space_group_name_H-M   'P 1'
#
loop_
_entity.id
_entity.type
_entity.pdbx_description
1 polymer ?
#
loop_
_entity_poly.entity_id
_entity_poly.type
_entity_poly.pdbx_seq_one_letter_code
_entity_poly.pdbx_strand_id
1 'polypeptide(L)'
;MSIYRTNVRFGVSLQNRAKSVSSLNTRYLLNDLNKYLYSDLSVNTPYYGKVCALYGLRRTGKTTMMLQSILGMTNEQFNKTAWIDVTEEDNMASLYLDLQKLNEQGYKYIFIDEITKVEQFVRVSSLLSDEFAISGIHIVLTGTDSLGIYLSQRGELFDRSISIHTTYIPYYEYTHLFPNATAEDYIVEGGLLSKSGINYNRDENFKEYVDSAIAENIQHSLSKLKDKGDLGALYLIHSRGELTNVINRVIEDKNHEFLLDAILKNFESHDIGVLHHYISDVKDNDILSYSADMNVENLSEQIKKDLKILNYNELKYGLTENELAQIENYLYELDFFDDVKYCTVSKEFSISDNPVVVQPCIRYNQAKSALKALYNDPKFVKLSGDKQEFIYNKLLSDIKGRMLEEIVLLNVTRSLSDCFVSQFRFYEYRKSPFKNGEYDMVIRNKKNETFIFEIKHSSEVEYNKQTKHLLDTEKLDWLKENGFKVKEKVVLYNGKTLDKDDNGVIYLNVSEFLEELKVYDRNYLYNKNGITDGNEDNDAVNISIEDDFEDRDI
;
A
#
# COMPACT_ATOMS: atom_id res chain seq x y z
N MET A 1 -34.09 -22.39 20.26
CA MET A 1 -33.59 -21.19 20.93
C MET A 1 -32.07 -21.25 20.88
N SER A 2 -31.40 -20.20 20.41
CA SER A 2 -29.94 -20.14 20.47
C SER A 2 -29.51 -20.21 21.94
N ILE A 3 -28.59 -21.13 22.27
CA ILE A 3 -28.00 -21.30 23.61
C ILE A 3 -27.04 -20.13 23.92
N TYR A 4 -26.59 -19.43 22.88
CA TYR A 4 -25.67 -18.29 22.91
C TYR A 4 -26.41 -16.98 22.60
N ARG A 5 -25.92 -15.87 23.15
CA ARG A 5 -26.49 -14.52 22.94
C ARG A 5 -26.01 -13.89 21.63
N THR A 6 -24.82 -14.26 21.18
CA THR A 6 -24.18 -13.93 19.90
C THR A 6 -24.31 -15.09 18.92
N ASN A 7 -23.96 -14.86 17.64
CA ASN A 7 -24.01 -15.91 16.61
C ASN A 7 -22.75 -16.78 16.63
N VAL A 8 -22.80 -17.84 17.44
CA VAL A 8 -21.69 -18.79 17.63
C VAL A 8 -21.82 -20.01 16.71
N ARG A 9 -20.74 -20.37 16.02
CA ARG A 9 -20.60 -21.55 15.14
C ARG A 9 -19.48 -22.46 15.60
N PHE A 10 -19.72 -23.76 15.53
CA PHE A 10 -18.75 -24.83 15.80
C PHE A 10 -19.16 -26.10 15.05
N GLY A 11 -18.28 -27.11 15.05
CA GLY A 11 -18.54 -28.41 14.40
C GLY A 11 -18.84 -28.27 12.90
N VAL A 12 -19.86 -28.99 12.42
CA VAL A 12 -20.20 -29.06 10.98
C VAL A 12 -20.48 -27.68 10.37
N SER A 13 -21.14 -26.79 11.13
CA SER A 13 -21.45 -25.43 10.66
C SER A 13 -20.20 -24.61 10.37
N LEU A 14 -19.19 -24.72 11.26
CA LEU A 14 -17.90 -24.07 11.10
C LEU A 14 -17.08 -24.73 9.98
N GLN A 15 -17.10 -26.06 9.90
CA GLN A 15 -16.39 -26.81 8.86
C GLN A 15 -16.86 -26.40 7.46
N ASN A 16 -18.18 -26.25 7.27
CA ASN A 16 -18.75 -25.82 5.99
C ASN A 16 -18.34 -24.38 5.63
N ARG A 17 -18.28 -23.48 6.62
CA ARG A 17 -17.79 -22.11 6.40
C ARG A 17 -16.30 -22.11 6.02
N ALA A 18 -15.47 -22.84 6.74
CA ALA A 18 -14.03 -22.94 6.45
C ALA A 18 -13.78 -23.54 5.06
N LYS A 19 -14.54 -24.56 4.65
CA LYS A 19 -14.44 -25.14 3.30
C LYS A 19 -14.74 -24.16 2.16
N SER A 20 -15.45 -23.05 2.40
CA SER A 20 -15.71 -22.05 1.36
C SER A 20 -14.46 -21.38 0.81
N VAL A 21 -13.35 -21.40 1.56
CA VAL A 21 -12.07 -20.79 1.18
C VAL A 21 -10.99 -21.82 0.82
N SER A 22 -11.30 -23.12 0.76
CA SER A 22 -10.28 -24.16 0.56
C SER A 22 -9.63 -24.15 -0.82
N SER A 23 -10.26 -23.53 -1.82
CA SER A 23 -9.73 -23.37 -3.18
C SER A 23 -8.95 -22.08 -3.38
N LEU A 24 -8.77 -21.28 -2.34
CA LEU A 24 -7.97 -20.06 -2.37
C LEU A 24 -6.51 -20.35 -2.01
N ASN A 25 -5.60 -19.69 -2.72
CA ASN A 25 -4.22 -19.55 -2.26
C ASN A 25 -4.19 -18.79 -0.93
N THR A 26 -3.22 -19.11 -0.10
CA THR A 26 -3.07 -18.56 1.25
C THR A 26 -2.17 -17.34 1.24
N ARG A 27 -2.50 -16.34 2.07
CA ARG A 27 -1.58 -15.23 2.34
C ARG A 27 -0.35 -15.72 3.11
N TYR A 28 0.81 -15.10 2.89
CA TYR A 28 2.00 -15.42 3.67
C TYR A 28 1.85 -15.06 5.15
N LEU A 29 1.09 -13.99 5.45
CA LEU A 29 0.70 -13.59 6.81
C LEU A 29 -0.07 -14.68 7.59
N LEU A 30 -0.59 -15.71 6.90
CA LEU A 30 -1.20 -16.86 7.58
C LEU A 30 -0.19 -17.57 8.49
N ASN A 31 1.09 -17.54 8.15
CA ASN A 31 2.15 -18.10 8.99
C ASN A 31 2.24 -17.37 10.34
N ASP A 32 2.11 -16.04 10.36
CA ASP A 32 2.17 -15.28 11.61
C ASP A 32 0.93 -15.49 12.48
N LEU A 33 -0.24 -15.62 11.86
CA LEU A 33 -1.46 -16.03 12.56
C LEU A 33 -1.31 -17.45 13.15
N ASN A 34 -0.74 -18.37 12.39
CA ASN A 34 -0.49 -19.73 12.87
C ASN A 34 0.54 -19.79 13.99
N LYS A 35 1.60 -18.96 13.94
CA LYS A 35 2.56 -18.82 15.06
C LYS A 35 1.84 -18.42 16.35
N TYR A 36 0.91 -17.46 16.28
CA TYR A 36 0.08 -17.11 17.43
C TYR A 36 -0.80 -18.29 17.87
N LEU A 37 -1.56 -18.90 16.95
CA LEU A 37 -2.50 -19.99 17.28
C LEU A 37 -1.79 -21.22 17.86
N TYR A 38 -0.57 -21.52 17.45
CA TYR A 38 0.19 -22.67 17.93
C TYR A 38 1.21 -22.31 19.01
N SER A 39 1.20 -21.06 19.49
CA SER A 39 2.07 -20.62 20.57
C SER A 39 1.68 -21.22 21.91
N ASP A 40 2.67 -21.34 22.78
CA ASP A 40 2.45 -21.59 24.20
C ASP A 40 1.97 -20.29 24.88
N LEU A 41 0.86 -20.39 25.60
CA LEU A 41 0.28 -19.31 26.42
C LEU A 41 0.64 -19.47 27.90
N SER A 42 1.77 -20.11 28.23
CA SER A 42 2.28 -20.20 29.59
C SER A 42 2.89 -18.88 30.07
N VAL A 43 2.95 -18.69 31.39
CA VAL A 43 3.56 -17.50 32.00
C VAL A 43 5.03 -17.42 31.57
N ASN A 44 5.45 -16.25 31.06
CA ASN A 44 6.77 -15.92 30.48
C ASN A 44 6.94 -16.15 28.96
N THR A 45 5.89 -16.46 28.22
CA THR A 45 5.94 -16.39 26.74
C THR A 45 5.52 -15.02 26.24
N PRO A 46 5.99 -14.58 25.05
CA PRO A 46 5.58 -13.29 24.47
C PRO A 46 4.09 -13.23 24.11
N TYR A 47 3.41 -14.39 24.08
CA TYR A 47 2.00 -14.55 23.71
C TYR A 47 1.06 -14.59 24.93
N TYR A 48 1.61 -14.76 26.14
CA TYR A 48 0.82 -14.87 27.37
C TYR A 48 -0.09 -13.65 27.57
N GLY A 49 -1.38 -13.92 27.77
CA GLY A 49 -2.38 -12.87 27.97
C GLY A 49 -2.66 -12.01 26.74
N LYS A 50 -2.09 -12.30 25.56
CA LYS A 50 -2.29 -11.47 24.35
C LYS A 50 -3.40 -12.03 23.45
N VAL A 51 -4.23 -11.13 22.94
CA VAL A 51 -5.17 -11.42 21.83
C VAL A 51 -4.51 -11.11 20.49
N CYS A 52 -4.86 -11.82 19.43
CA CYS A 52 -4.38 -11.51 18.08
C CYS A 52 -5.43 -10.69 17.32
N ALA A 53 -5.06 -9.50 16.85
CA ALA A 53 -5.91 -8.63 16.06
C ALA A 53 -5.45 -8.61 14.59
N LEU A 54 -6.29 -9.09 13.68
CA LEU A 54 -6.12 -8.87 12.25
C LEU A 54 -6.81 -7.57 11.87
N TYR A 55 -6.06 -6.59 11.39
CA TYR A 55 -6.55 -5.26 11.05
C TYR A 55 -5.98 -4.81 9.70
N GLY A 56 -6.52 -3.73 9.17
CA GLY A 56 -6.23 -3.22 7.82
C GLY A 56 -7.49 -3.06 6.98
N LEU A 57 -7.33 -2.55 5.77
CA LEU A 57 -8.44 -2.12 4.92
C LEU A 57 -9.37 -3.25 4.49
N ARG A 58 -10.57 -2.89 4.05
CA ARG A 58 -11.55 -3.88 3.59
C ARG A 58 -11.01 -4.62 2.35
N ARG A 59 -11.36 -5.91 2.23
CA ARG A 59 -10.96 -6.81 1.13
C ARG A 59 -9.46 -7.14 1.07
N THR A 60 -8.80 -7.19 2.22
CA THR A 60 -7.40 -7.61 2.35
C THR A 60 -7.22 -9.06 2.82
N GLY A 61 -8.32 -9.81 2.94
CA GLY A 61 -8.29 -11.25 3.25
C GLY A 61 -8.34 -11.62 4.74
N LYS A 62 -8.62 -10.70 5.67
CA LYS A 62 -8.71 -10.98 7.11
C LYS A 62 -9.57 -12.21 7.46
N THR A 63 -10.87 -12.18 7.12
CA THR A 63 -11.80 -13.29 7.39
C THR A 63 -11.39 -14.57 6.64
N THR A 64 -10.87 -14.44 5.42
CA THR A 64 -10.33 -15.58 4.64
C THR A 64 -9.18 -16.25 5.37
N MET A 65 -8.23 -15.47 5.91
CA MET A 65 -7.09 -15.99 6.66
C MET A 65 -7.52 -16.73 7.93
N MET A 66 -8.50 -16.20 8.69
CA MET A 66 -9.03 -16.93 9.85
C MET A 66 -9.60 -18.28 9.43
N LEU A 67 -10.42 -18.33 8.39
CA LEU A 67 -11.01 -19.57 7.90
C LEU A 67 -9.95 -20.55 7.35
N GLN A 68 -8.91 -20.04 6.68
CA GLN A 68 -7.78 -20.85 6.21
C GLN A 68 -6.97 -21.43 7.39
N SER A 69 -6.78 -20.66 8.48
CA SER A 69 -6.11 -21.18 9.68
C SER A 69 -6.88 -22.34 10.31
N ILE A 70 -8.21 -22.27 10.33
CA ILE A 70 -9.10 -23.34 10.81
C ILE A 70 -9.00 -24.59 9.93
N LEU A 71 -8.83 -24.45 8.60
CA LEU A 71 -8.61 -25.60 7.72
C LEU A 71 -7.28 -26.32 7.99
N GLY A 72 -6.28 -25.59 8.49
CA GLY A 72 -4.97 -26.14 8.84
C GLY A 72 -4.90 -26.82 10.21
N MET A 73 -5.96 -26.72 11.03
CA MET A 73 -5.99 -27.31 12.36
C MET A 73 -6.14 -28.84 12.34
N THR A 74 -5.54 -29.50 13.33
CA THR A 74 -5.82 -30.91 13.60
C THR A 74 -7.27 -31.11 14.06
N ASN A 75 -7.79 -32.35 13.96
CA ASN A 75 -9.15 -32.66 14.43
C ASN A 75 -9.35 -32.32 15.92
N GLU A 76 -8.33 -32.51 16.76
CA GLU A 76 -8.39 -32.17 18.18
C GLU A 76 -8.53 -30.65 18.38
N GLN A 77 -7.68 -29.87 17.72
CA GLN A 77 -7.74 -28.41 17.76
C GLN A 77 -9.08 -27.90 17.24
N PHE A 78 -9.52 -28.38 16.07
CA PHE A 78 -10.78 -28.00 15.45
C PHE A 78 -12.00 -28.27 16.36
N ASN A 79 -12.01 -29.39 17.08
CA ASN A 79 -13.06 -29.71 18.05
C ASN A 79 -13.08 -28.75 19.25
N LYS A 80 -11.99 -28.01 19.48
CA LYS A 80 -11.86 -26.94 20.48
C LYS A 80 -11.93 -25.54 19.87
N THR A 81 -12.41 -25.41 18.64
CA THR A 81 -12.53 -24.13 17.93
C THR A 81 -13.98 -23.64 17.87
N ALA A 82 -14.16 -22.35 18.17
CA ALA A 82 -15.43 -21.65 18.04
C ALA A 82 -15.25 -20.38 17.19
N TRP A 83 -16.27 -20.08 16.40
CA TRP A 83 -16.37 -18.86 15.60
C TRP A 83 -17.56 -18.03 16.08
N ILE A 84 -17.39 -16.73 16.21
CA ILE A 84 -18.43 -15.79 16.62
C ILE A 84 -18.57 -14.73 15.54
N ASP A 85 -19.73 -14.68 14.88
CA ASP A 85 -20.11 -13.55 14.04
C ASP A 85 -20.81 -12.52 14.92
N VAL A 86 -20.21 -11.35 15.12
CA VAL A 86 -20.87 -10.25 15.86
C VAL A 86 -21.57 -9.28 14.93
N THR A 87 -22.58 -8.62 15.45
CA THR A 87 -23.44 -7.64 14.78
C THR A 87 -23.53 -6.36 15.59
N GLU A 88 -24.13 -5.32 15.02
CA GLU A 88 -24.33 -4.04 15.72
C GLU A 88 -25.32 -4.13 16.89
N GLU A 89 -26.12 -5.20 16.95
CA GLU A 89 -27.05 -5.48 18.06
C GLU A 89 -26.33 -6.11 19.27
N ASP A 90 -25.11 -6.60 19.07
CA ASP A 90 -24.30 -7.23 20.12
C ASP A 90 -23.57 -6.18 20.98
N ASN A 91 -23.35 -6.56 22.24
CA ASN A 91 -22.57 -5.77 23.20
C ASN A 91 -21.56 -6.66 23.93
N MET A 92 -20.58 -6.02 24.56
CA MET A 92 -19.49 -6.74 25.25
C MET A 92 -19.99 -7.64 26.38
N ALA A 93 -21.11 -7.34 27.03
CA ALA A 93 -21.68 -8.21 28.07
C ALA A 93 -22.28 -9.51 27.50
N SER A 94 -22.95 -9.43 26.35
CA SER A 94 -23.44 -10.61 25.63
C SER A 94 -22.28 -11.49 25.15
N LEU A 95 -21.25 -10.87 24.56
CA LEU A 95 -20.05 -11.56 24.11
C LEU A 95 -19.32 -12.23 25.29
N TYR A 96 -19.11 -11.51 26.38
CA TYR A 96 -18.48 -12.02 27.60
C TYR A 96 -19.16 -13.29 28.13
N LEU A 97 -20.49 -13.30 28.25
CA LEU A 97 -21.23 -14.45 28.76
C LEU A 97 -21.12 -15.67 27.84
N ASP A 98 -21.02 -15.46 26.54
CA ASP A 98 -20.81 -16.54 25.59
C ASP A 98 -19.36 -17.07 25.62
N LEU A 99 -18.37 -16.19 25.79
CA LEU A 99 -16.97 -16.57 25.99
C LEU A 99 -16.79 -17.37 27.28
N GLN A 100 -17.45 -17.00 28.38
CA GLN A 100 -17.46 -17.79 29.62
C GLN A 100 -17.99 -19.21 29.40
N LYS A 101 -19.14 -19.34 28.74
CA LYS A 101 -19.72 -20.66 28.40
C LYS A 101 -18.78 -21.49 27.52
N LEU A 102 -18.14 -20.88 26.53
CA LEU A 102 -17.19 -21.57 25.65
C LEU A 102 -15.95 -22.04 26.44
N ASN A 103 -15.44 -21.21 27.36
CA ASN A 103 -14.35 -21.58 28.24
C ASN A 103 -14.72 -22.76 29.16
N GLU A 104 -15.90 -22.73 29.79
CA GLU A 104 -16.41 -23.83 30.62
C GLU A 104 -16.58 -25.15 29.84
N GLN A 105 -16.92 -25.07 28.55
CA GLN A 105 -16.99 -26.21 27.63
C GLN A 105 -15.61 -26.64 27.10
N GLY A 106 -14.55 -25.92 27.49
CA GLY A 106 -13.16 -26.21 27.18
C GLY A 106 -12.77 -25.90 25.73
N TYR A 107 -13.42 -24.93 25.08
CA TYR A 107 -12.93 -24.36 23.82
C TYR A 107 -11.65 -23.56 24.05
N LYS A 108 -10.73 -23.62 23.09
CA LYS A 108 -9.37 -23.06 23.19
C LYS A 108 -9.02 -22.07 22.09
N TYR A 109 -9.66 -22.18 20.93
CA TYR A 109 -9.43 -21.28 19.80
C TYR A 109 -10.72 -20.54 19.50
N ILE A 110 -10.75 -19.23 19.75
CA ILE A 110 -11.94 -18.40 19.56
C ILE A 110 -11.64 -17.35 18.49
N PHE A 111 -12.45 -17.39 17.44
CA PHE A 111 -12.38 -16.50 16.30
C PHE A 111 -13.58 -15.56 16.35
N ILE A 112 -13.35 -14.25 16.48
CA ILE A 112 -14.41 -13.23 16.55
C ILE A 112 -14.30 -12.32 15.33
N ASP A 113 -15.28 -12.44 14.43
CA ASP A 113 -15.33 -11.69 13.18
C ASP A 113 -16.17 -10.43 13.36
N GLU A 114 -15.67 -9.28 12.89
CA GLU A 114 -16.32 -7.97 12.97
C GLU A 114 -16.46 -7.38 14.40
N ILE A 115 -15.49 -7.63 15.29
CA ILE A 115 -15.49 -7.21 16.70
C ILE A 115 -15.82 -5.72 16.90
N THR A 116 -15.45 -4.86 15.95
CA THR A 116 -15.67 -3.42 16.04
C THR A 116 -17.13 -3.00 15.95
N LYS A 117 -18.03 -3.91 15.54
CA LYS A 117 -19.49 -3.70 15.59
C LYS A 117 -20.05 -3.80 17.01
N VAL A 118 -19.36 -4.48 17.91
CA VAL A 118 -19.82 -4.70 19.29
C VAL A 118 -19.83 -3.38 20.06
N GLU A 119 -20.98 -3.04 20.65
CA GLU A 119 -21.05 -1.85 21.49
C GLU A 119 -20.06 -1.95 22.65
N GLN A 120 -19.31 -0.86 22.90
CA GLN A 120 -18.34 -0.70 23.99
C GLN A 120 -17.01 -1.44 23.78
N PHE A 121 -16.77 -2.12 22.66
CA PHE A 121 -15.51 -2.83 22.39
C PHE A 121 -14.26 -2.00 22.73
N VAL A 122 -14.16 -0.77 22.22
CA VAL A 122 -12.99 0.11 22.45
C VAL A 122 -12.72 0.37 23.94
N ARG A 123 -13.74 0.30 24.80
CA ARG A 123 -13.66 0.66 26.23
C ARG A 123 -13.47 -0.51 27.17
N VAL A 124 -13.80 -1.72 26.75
CA VAL A 124 -13.77 -2.90 27.63
C VAL A 124 -13.14 -4.12 26.96
N SER A 125 -12.36 -3.91 25.89
CA SER A 125 -11.67 -4.99 25.17
C SER A 125 -10.58 -5.67 25.99
N SER A 126 -10.07 -5.03 27.05
CA SER A 126 -9.16 -5.62 28.04
C SER A 126 -9.69 -6.93 28.63
N LEU A 127 -11.01 -7.07 28.79
CA LEU A 127 -11.66 -8.31 29.24
C LEU A 127 -11.27 -9.55 28.42
N LEU A 128 -11.05 -9.39 27.11
CA LEU A 128 -10.64 -10.49 26.23
C LEU A 128 -9.25 -11.03 26.62
N SER A 129 -8.37 -10.15 27.07
CA SER A 129 -7.02 -10.47 27.52
C SER A 129 -7.02 -10.94 28.98
N ASP A 130 -7.51 -10.09 29.87
CA ASP A 130 -7.35 -10.20 31.32
C ASP A 130 -8.10 -11.42 31.91
N GLU A 131 -9.18 -11.88 31.27
CA GLU A 131 -9.90 -13.08 31.70
C GLU A 131 -9.64 -14.30 30.82
N PHE A 132 -9.73 -14.14 29.50
CA PHE A 132 -9.77 -15.30 28.61
C PHE A 132 -8.38 -15.66 28.07
N ALA A 133 -7.63 -14.73 27.52
CA ALA A 133 -6.29 -15.03 26.98
C ALA A 133 -5.33 -15.53 28.07
N ILE A 134 -5.37 -14.92 29.27
CA ILE A 134 -4.61 -15.37 30.44
C ILE A 134 -5.00 -16.80 30.87
N SER A 135 -6.24 -17.23 30.65
CA SER A 135 -6.69 -18.61 30.94
C SER A 135 -6.24 -19.65 29.89
N GLY A 136 -5.39 -19.25 28.95
CA GLY A 136 -4.87 -20.11 27.90
C GLY A 136 -5.89 -20.34 26.79
N ILE A 137 -6.60 -19.29 26.37
CA ILE A 137 -7.45 -19.27 25.18
C ILE A 137 -6.79 -18.38 24.12
N HIS A 138 -6.61 -18.90 22.91
CA HIS A 138 -6.23 -18.09 21.76
C HIS A 138 -7.44 -17.37 21.21
N ILE A 139 -7.40 -16.03 21.21
CA ILE A 139 -8.48 -15.19 20.68
C ILE A 139 -7.97 -14.42 19.47
N VAL A 140 -8.62 -14.61 18.33
CA VAL A 140 -8.34 -13.90 17.09
C VAL A 140 -9.51 -12.98 16.76
N LEU A 141 -9.23 -11.69 16.55
CA LEU A 141 -10.20 -10.63 16.32
C LEU A 141 -10.04 -10.04 14.92
N THR A 142 -11.15 -9.71 14.26
CA THR A 142 -11.15 -8.89 13.05
C THR A 142 -12.15 -7.75 13.16
N GLY A 143 -11.94 -6.69 12.40
CA GLY A 143 -12.92 -5.60 12.22
C GLY A 143 -12.92 -5.13 10.77
N THR A 144 -14.09 -4.83 10.22
CA THR A 144 -14.16 -4.11 8.94
C THR A 144 -13.63 -2.68 9.09
N ASP A 145 -13.87 -2.02 10.23
CA ASP A 145 -13.21 -0.77 10.57
C ASP A 145 -11.91 -1.02 11.35
N SER A 146 -10.82 -0.43 10.89
CA SER A 146 -9.52 -0.59 11.55
C SER A 146 -9.32 0.43 12.68
N LEU A 147 -10.10 1.52 12.71
CA LEU A 147 -10.04 2.52 13.76
C LEU A 147 -10.43 1.95 15.13
N GLY A 148 -11.47 1.13 15.23
CA GLY A 148 -11.87 0.53 16.51
C GLY A 148 -10.77 -0.34 17.13
N ILE A 149 -10.08 -1.13 16.30
CA ILE A 149 -8.94 -1.95 16.73
C ILE A 149 -7.76 -1.06 17.13
N TYR A 150 -7.38 -0.11 16.26
CA TYR A 150 -6.29 0.84 16.52
C TYR A 150 -6.47 1.61 17.84
N LEU A 151 -7.68 2.12 18.11
CA LEU A 151 -7.97 2.83 19.36
C LEU A 151 -7.91 1.92 20.57
N SER A 152 -8.41 0.69 20.44
CA SER A 152 -8.30 -0.31 21.50
C SER A 152 -6.83 -0.58 21.82
N GLN A 153 -5.97 -0.70 20.81
CA GLN A 153 -4.53 -0.96 20.97
C GLN A 153 -3.76 0.19 21.62
N ARG A 154 -4.24 1.43 21.50
CA ARG A 154 -3.71 2.58 22.24
C ARG A 154 -4.29 2.75 23.64
N GLY A 155 -5.34 1.99 23.98
CA GLY A 155 -6.01 2.03 25.28
C GLY A 155 -6.06 0.65 25.92
N GLU A 156 -7.25 0.06 25.95
CA GLU A 156 -7.54 -1.19 26.67
C GLU A 156 -6.69 -2.40 26.24
N LEU A 157 -6.33 -2.49 24.96
CA LEU A 157 -5.49 -3.56 24.38
C LEU A 157 -4.00 -3.19 24.29
N PHE A 158 -3.57 -2.07 24.88
CA PHE A 158 -2.15 -1.69 24.93
C PHE A 158 -1.33 -2.76 25.65
N ASP A 159 -0.27 -3.26 25.00
CA ASP A 159 0.56 -4.42 25.39
C ASP A 159 -0.21 -5.77 25.60
N ARG A 160 -1.52 -5.78 25.39
CA ARG A 160 -2.40 -6.95 25.52
C ARG A 160 -2.79 -7.57 24.18
N SER A 161 -2.21 -7.09 23.08
CA SER A 161 -2.51 -7.60 21.76
C SER A 161 -1.28 -7.76 20.88
N ILE A 162 -1.39 -8.68 19.93
CA ILE A 162 -0.48 -8.86 18.81
C ILE A 162 -1.25 -8.46 17.56
N SER A 163 -0.63 -7.63 16.73
CA SER A 163 -1.27 -7.06 15.56
C SER A 163 -0.71 -7.72 14.31
N ILE A 164 -1.58 -8.10 13.39
CA ILE A 164 -1.19 -8.51 12.04
C ILE A 164 -1.89 -7.57 11.07
N HIS A 165 -1.08 -6.72 10.43
CA HIS A 165 -1.59 -5.77 9.47
C HIS A 165 -1.75 -6.42 8.09
N THR A 166 -2.90 -6.21 7.46
CA THR A 166 -3.25 -6.91 6.22
C THR A 166 -3.32 -6.02 4.99
N THR A 167 -3.25 -4.68 5.13
CA THR A 167 -3.44 -3.77 3.99
C THR A 167 -2.40 -3.93 2.91
N TYR A 168 -1.12 -4.04 3.28
CA TYR A 168 -0.05 -4.20 2.30
C TYR A 168 -0.06 -5.63 1.73
N ILE A 169 -0.07 -5.71 0.40
CA ILE A 169 0.06 -6.95 -0.36
C ILE A 169 1.20 -6.70 -1.35
N PRO A 170 2.43 -7.12 -1.04
CA PRO A 170 3.59 -6.93 -1.90
C PRO A 170 3.43 -7.70 -3.23
N TYR A 171 4.20 -7.30 -4.25
CA TYR A 171 4.09 -7.89 -5.58
C TYR A 171 4.27 -9.42 -5.57
N TYR A 172 5.31 -9.92 -4.89
CA TYR A 172 5.57 -11.36 -4.80
C TYR A 172 4.42 -12.15 -4.12
N GLU A 173 3.74 -11.55 -3.13
CA GLU A 173 2.55 -12.18 -2.52
C GLU A 173 1.37 -12.13 -3.48
N TYR A 174 1.21 -11.02 -4.21
CA TYR A 174 0.14 -10.89 -5.19
C TYR A 174 0.23 -11.96 -6.29
N THR A 175 1.41 -12.19 -6.87
CA THR A 175 1.60 -13.23 -7.90
C THR A 175 1.45 -14.65 -7.33
N HIS A 176 1.76 -14.87 -6.05
CA HIS A 176 1.43 -16.11 -5.34
C HIS A 176 -0.09 -16.31 -5.20
N LEU A 177 -0.82 -15.26 -4.82
CA LEU A 177 -2.28 -15.30 -4.62
C LEU A 177 -3.04 -15.44 -5.95
N PHE A 178 -2.49 -14.85 -7.02
CA PHE A 178 -3.05 -14.86 -8.36
C PHE A 178 -2.00 -15.37 -9.38
N PRO A 179 -1.89 -16.70 -9.55
CA PRO A 179 -0.94 -17.27 -10.49
C PRO A 179 -1.16 -16.72 -11.91
N ASN A 180 -0.07 -16.40 -12.60
CA ASN A 180 -0.03 -15.75 -13.93
C ASN A 180 -0.34 -14.25 -13.96
N ALA A 181 -0.49 -13.59 -12.80
CA ALA A 181 -0.58 -12.13 -12.78
C ALA A 181 0.77 -11.49 -13.15
N THR A 182 0.69 -10.34 -13.82
CA THR A 182 1.83 -9.56 -14.30
C THR A 182 2.01 -8.26 -13.49
N ALA A 183 3.13 -7.56 -13.69
CA ALA A 183 3.32 -6.19 -13.16
C ALA A 183 2.19 -5.25 -13.58
N GLU A 184 1.66 -5.41 -14.80
CA GLU A 184 0.52 -4.63 -15.30
C GLU A 184 -0.76 -4.95 -14.53
N ASP A 185 -1.04 -6.23 -14.27
CA ASP A 185 -2.20 -6.63 -13.45
C ASP A 185 -2.07 -6.08 -12.03
N TYR A 186 -0.86 -6.07 -11.47
CA TYR A 186 -0.64 -5.50 -10.14
C TYR A 186 -0.82 -3.98 -10.09
N ILE A 187 -0.39 -3.24 -11.12
CA ILE A 187 -0.65 -1.78 -11.23
C ILE A 187 -2.15 -1.50 -11.19
N VAL A 188 -2.95 -2.28 -11.92
CA VAL A 188 -4.39 -2.05 -12.10
C VAL A 188 -5.23 -2.61 -10.97
N GLU A 189 -4.90 -3.79 -10.47
CA GLU A 189 -5.73 -4.61 -9.57
C GLU A 189 -5.08 -4.88 -8.21
N GLY A 190 -3.80 -4.56 -8.04
CA GLY A 190 -3.02 -4.84 -6.84
C GLY A 190 -3.52 -4.10 -5.59
N GLY A 191 -3.31 -4.73 -4.45
CA GLY A 191 -3.69 -4.21 -3.13
C GLY A 191 -5.07 -4.64 -2.64
N LEU A 192 -5.94 -5.21 -3.49
CA LEU A 192 -7.26 -5.74 -3.09
C LEU A 192 -7.45 -7.20 -3.48
N LEU A 193 -8.02 -7.99 -2.57
CA LEU A 193 -8.37 -9.40 -2.77
C LEU A 193 -9.87 -9.51 -3.04
N SER A 194 -10.32 -9.22 -4.26
CA SER A 194 -11.72 -9.44 -4.64
C SER A 194 -11.93 -10.86 -5.17
N LYS A 195 -12.70 -11.67 -4.44
CA LYS A 195 -13.23 -12.97 -4.91
C LYS A 195 -14.76 -12.95 -4.94
N SER A 196 -15.32 -12.23 -5.89
CA SER A 196 -16.72 -12.35 -6.34
C SER A 196 -16.83 -11.49 -7.60
N GLY A 197 -17.64 -11.89 -8.59
CA GLY A 197 -17.71 -11.31 -9.93
C GLY A 197 -18.09 -9.82 -10.05
N ILE A 198 -17.98 -9.05 -8.96
CA ILE A 198 -17.91 -7.59 -8.95
C ILE A 198 -16.42 -7.23 -8.83
N ASN A 199 -15.78 -6.98 -9.96
CA ASN A 199 -14.44 -6.40 -9.97
C ASN A 199 -14.56 -4.94 -9.52
N TYR A 200 -14.37 -4.67 -8.22
CA TYR A 200 -14.25 -3.30 -7.70
C TYR A 200 -13.02 -2.57 -8.26
N ASN A 201 -12.13 -3.32 -8.92
CA ASN A 201 -11.03 -2.82 -9.73
C ASN A 201 -11.50 -2.24 -11.08
N ARG A 202 -12.79 -2.32 -11.41
CA ARG A 202 -13.41 -1.70 -12.60
C ARG A 202 -14.16 -0.43 -12.21
N ASP A 203 -13.97 0.60 -13.03
CA ASP A 203 -14.28 2.04 -12.84
C ASP A 203 -15.57 2.42 -12.11
N GLU A 204 -16.65 1.64 -12.21
CA GLU A 204 -17.99 2.06 -11.76
C GLU A 204 -18.20 1.99 -10.24
N ASN A 205 -17.43 1.14 -9.53
CA ASN A 205 -17.64 0.87 -8.09
C ASN A 205 -16.46 1.31 -7.21
N PHE A 206 -15.48 2.02 -7.77
CA PHE A 206 -14.26 2.39 -7.05
C PHE A 206 -14.50 3.49 -6.01
N LYS A 207 -15.27 4.53 -6.37
CA LYS A 207 -15.65 5.58 -5.43
C LYS A 207 -16.42 5.00 -4.23
N GLU A 208 -17.31 4.05 -4.50
CA GLU A 208 -18.04 3.29 -3.48
C GLU A 208 -17.08 2.51 -2.57
N TYR A 209 -15.95 1.99 -3.08
CA TYR A 209 -14.94 1.38 -2.23
C TYR A 209 -14.26 2.39 -1.30
N VAL A 210 -13.80 3.54 -1.79
CA VAL A 210 -13.15 4.55 -0.91
C VAL A 210 -14.13 5.05 0.15
N ASP A 211 -15.35 5.38 -0.28
CA ASP A 211 -16.43 5.84 0.61
C ASP A 211 -16.73 4.77 1.67
N SER A 212 -16.91 3.50 1.28
CA SER A 212 -17.28 2.42 2.21
C SER A 212 -16.12 1.81 3.03
N ALA A 213 -14.91 1.74 2.47
CA ALA A 213 -13.77 1.06 3.09
C ALA A 213 -12.98 1.96 4.04
N ILE A 214 -13.06 3.28 3.85
CA ILE A 214 -12.30 4.25 4.63
C ILE A 214 -13.26 5.21 5.34
N ALA A 215 -14.03 6.00 4.59
CA ALA A 215 -14.83 7.07 5.19
C ALA A 215 -15.96 6.57 6.10
N GLU A 216 -16.84 5.70 5.60
CA GLU A 216 -17.94 5.13 6.38
C GLU A 216 -17.44 4.31 7.56
N ASN A 217 -16.33 3.59 7.40
CA ASN A 217 -15.71 2.81 8.47
C ASN A 217 -15.22 3.71 9.62
N ILE A 218 -14.54 4.82 9.31
CA ILE A 218 -14.12 5.79 10.32
C ILE A 218 -15.35 6.40 11.01
N GLN A 219 -16.38 6.78 10.25
CA GLN A 219 -17.62 7.33 10.81
C GLN A 219 -18.30 6.35 11.75
N HIS A 220 -18.40 5.09 11.33
CA HIS A 220 -18.94 4.02 12.14
C HIS A 220 -18.18 3.91 13.47
N SER A 221 -16.84 3.79 13.45
CA SER A 221 -16.05 3.72 14.68
C SER A 221 -16.24 4.95 15.57
N LEU A 222 -16.23 6.17 15.00
CA LEU A 222 -16.43 7.41 15.75
C LEU A 222 -17.82 7.50 16.39
N SER A 223 -18.86 7.00 15.72
CA SER A 223 -20.23 6.98 16.26
C SER A 223 -20.35 6.12 17.52
N LYS A 224 -19.50 5.10 17.66
CA LYS A 224 -19.47 4.20 18.83
C LYS A 224 -18.60 4.74 19.96
N LEU A 225 -17.78 5.76 19.72
CA LEU A 225 -17.01 6.46 20.75
C LEU A 225 -17.89 7.48 21.48
N LYS A 226 -18.20 7.21 22.75
CA LYS A 226 -18.96 8.16 23.60
C LYS A 226 -18.09 9.30 24.18
N ASP A 227 -16.75 9.23 24.09
CA ASP A 227 -15.83 10.24 24.64
C ASP A 227 -15.02 10.97 23.55
N LYS A 228 -14.94 12.29 23.70
CA LYS A 228 -14.27 13.24 22.78
C LYS A 228 -12.75 13.30 22.99
N GLY A 229 -12.09 12.18 23.30
CA GLY A 229 -10.66 12.10 23.67
C GLY A 229 -9.68 12.50 22.56
N ASP A 230 -8.55 11.80 22.43
CA ASP A 230 -7.43 12.13 21.52
C ASP A 230 -7.78 12.26 20.02
N LEU A 231 -9.00 11.89 19.62
CA LEU A 231 -9.54 12.05 18.26
C LEU A 231 -10.40 13.31 18.10
N GLY A 232 -10.16 14.35 18.91
CA GLY A 232 -11.02 15.53 18.97
C GLY A 232 -11.31 16.18 17.62
N ALA A 233 -10.34 16.20 16.70
CA ALA A 233 -10.52 16.71 15.35
C ALA A 233 -11.41 15.81 14.49
N LEU A 234 -11.10 14.50 14.43
CA LEU A 234 -11.88 13.52 13.67
C LEU A 234 -13.34 13.49 14.15
N TYR A 235 -13.58 13.55 15.45
CA TYR A 235 -14.92 13.63 16.03
C TYR A 235 -15.64 14.94 15.67
N LEU A 236 -14.92 16.07 15.66
CA LEU A 236 -15.49 17.37 15.31
C LEU A 236 -15.92 17.39 13.83
N ILE A 237 -15.07 16.92 12.92
CA ILE A 237 -15.39 16.81 11.49
C ILE A 237 -16.58 15.85 11.27
N HIS A 238 -16.58 14.70 11.98
CA HIS A 238 -17.71 13.78 11.95
C HIS A 238 -19.02 14.43 12.41
N SER A 239 -18.99 15.20 13.50
CA SER A 239 -20.19 15.88 14.02
C SER A 239 -20.78 16.93 13.07
N ARG A 240 -19.98 17.44 12.12
CA ARG A 240 -20.43 18.35 11.05
C ARG A 240 -20.95 17.61 9.81
N GLY A 241 -20.84 16.28 9.75
CA GLY A 241 -21.18 15.49 8.57
C GLY A 241 -20.19 15.67 7.41
N GLU A 242 -18.99 16.17 7.68
CA GLU A 242 -18.01 16.54 6.66
C GLU A 242 -16.97 15.43 6.39
N LEU A 243 -16.92 14.40 7.23
CA LEU A 243 -15.79 13.46 7.30
C LEU A 243 -15.50 12.73 5.98
N THR A 244 -16.52 12.22 5.29
CA THR A 244 -16.33 11.60 3.96
C THR A 244 -15.66 12.55 2.99
N ASN A 245 -16.18 13.78 2.92
CA ASN A 245 -15.66 14.79 1.98
C ASN A 245 -14.21 15.14 2.32
N VAL A 246 -13.87 15.27 3.60
CA VAL A 246 -12.52 15.60 4.04
C VAL A 246 -11.52 14.48 3.75
N ILE A 247 -11.87 13.22 4.02
CA ILE A 247 -10.98 12.08 3.73
C ILE A 247 -10.75 11.96 2.23
N ASN A 248 -11.82 12.00 1.43
CA ASN A 248 -11.71 11.94 -0.03
C ASN A 248 -10.79 13.03 -0.57
N ARG A 249 -10.92 14.24 -0.01
CA ARG A 249 -10.08 15.39 -0.30
C ARG A 249 -8.61 15.19 0.03
N VAL A 250 -8.27 14.64 1.20
CA VAL A 250 -6.88 14.31 1.58
C VAL A 250 -6.28 13.28 0.63
N ILE A 251 -7.05 12.26 0.26
CA ILE A 251 -6.60 11.24 -0.70
C ILE A 251 -6.44 11.83 -2.10
N GLU A 252 -7.38 12.65 -2.55
CA GLU A 252 -7.35 13.35 -3.83
C GLU A 252 -6.13 14.28 -3.94
N ASP A 253 -5.75 14.99 -2.88
CA ASP A 253 -4.58 15.86 -2.84
C ASP A 253 -3.26 15.09 -3.08
N LYS A 254 -3.06 13.99 -2.36
CA LYS A 254 -1.88 13.11 -2.57
C LYS A 254 -1.89 12.44 -3.94
N ASN A 255 -3.06 12.17 -4.51
CA ASN A 255 -3.17 11.66 -5.88
C ASN A 255 -2.90 12.76 -6.92
N HIS A 256 -3.26 13.98 -6.58
CA HIS A 256 -3.11 15.13 -7.44
C HIS A 256 -1.62 15.50 -7.64
N GLU A 257 -0.84 15.56 -6.56
CA GLU A 257 0.61 15.78 -6.64
C GLU A 257 1.29 14.72 -7.52
N PHE A 258 0.93 13.46 -7.34
CA PHE A 258 1.39 12.35 -8.17
C PHE A 258 1.03 12.53 -9.66
N LEU A 259 -0.23 12.87 -9.97
CA LEU A 259 -0.67 13.06 -11.35
C LEU A 259 0.08 14.20 -12.04
N LEU A 260 0.31 15.31 -11.34
CA LEU A 260 1.11 16.39 -11.88
C LEU A 260 2.54 15.95 -12.13
N ASP A 261 3.17 15.27 -11.18
CA ASP A 261 4.53 14.77 -11.35
C ASP A 261 4.62 13.81 -12.55
N ALA A 262 3.72 12.84 -12.65
CA ALA A 262 3.67 11.87 -13.76
C ALA A 262 3.48 12.54 -15.13
N ILE A 263 2.59 13.54 -15.20
CA ILE A 263 2.28 14.25 -16.44
C ILE A 263 3.41 15.22 -16.80
N LEU A 264 3.90 16.01 -15.83
CA LEU A 264 4.88 17.09 -16.05
C LEU A 264 6.31 16.60 -16.24
N LYS A 265 6.72 15.51 -15.58
CA LYS A 265 8.04 14.88 -15.75
C LYS A 265 8.31 14.57 -17.23
N ASN A 266 7.30 14.11 -17.96
CA ASN A 266 7.42 13.85 -19.39
C ASN A 266 7.39 15.11 -20.25
N PHE A 267 6.66 16.16 -19.85
CA PHE A 267 6.70 17.44 -20.56
C PHE A 267 8.08 18.12 -20.50
N GLU A 268 8.86 17.93 -19.43
CA GLU A 268 10.23 18.47 -19.32
C GLU A 268 11.27 17.61 -20.07
N SER A 269 11.06 16.30 -20.20
CA SER A 269 12.01 15.35 -20.78
C SER A 269 11.92 15.23 -22.32
N HIS A 270 12.05 16.32 -23.08
CA HIS A 270 12.03 16.27 -24.56
C HIS A 270 10.79 15.62 -25.21
N ASP A 271 9.76 15.17 -24.46
CA ASP A 271 8.54 14.56 -25.02
C ASP A 271 7.50 15.60 -25.46
N ILE A 272 7.77 16.90 -25.28
CA ILE A 272 7.22 17.93 -26.16
C ILE A 272 7.62 17.64 -27.59
N GLY A 273 8.81 17.09 -27.83
CA GLY A 273 9.26 16.58 -29.12
C GLY A 273 8.47 15.35 -29.54
N VAL A 274 8.02 14.47 -28.65
CA VAL A 274 7.14 13.34 -29.00
C VAL A 274 5.74 13.85 -29.34
N LEU A 275 5.14 14.74 -28.55
CA LEU A 275 3.90 15.41 -28.95
C LEU A 275 4.09 16.24 -30.23
N HIS A 276 5.13 17.06 -30.39
CA HIS A 276 5.41 17.82 -31.62
C HIS A 276 5.74 16.93 -32.83
N HIS A 277 6.44 15.82 -32.64
CA HIS A 277 6.84 14.90 -33.70
C HIS A 277 5.65 14.04 -34.13
N TYR A 278 4.78 13.63 -33.21
CA TYR A 278 3.50 12.96 -33.51
C TYR A 278 2.46 13.93 -34.09
N ILE A 279 2.46 15.20 -33.66
CA ILE A 279 1.67 16.28 -34.28
C ILE A 279 2.20 16.59 -35.69
N SER A 280 3.50 16.40 -35.96
CA SER A 280 4.09 16.60 -37.29
C SER A 280 3.94 15.40 -38.24
N ASP A 281 3.79 14.18 -37.73
CA ASP A 281 3.53 12.98 -38.53
C ASP A 281 2.07 12.89 -39.01
N VAL A 282 1.16 13.58 -38.32
CA VAL A 282 -0.18 13.85 -38.81
C VAL A 282 -0.12 15.12 -39.65
N LYS A 283 -0.07 15.00 -40.99
CA LYS A 283 -0.01 16.11 -41.97
C LYS A 283 -1.27 17.00 -41.97
N ASP A 284 -1.64 17.58 -40.84
CA ASP A 284 -2.94 18.24 -40.66
C ASP A 284 -2.78 19.53 -39.85
N ASN A 285 -3.05 20.67 -40.50
CA ASN A 285 -2.79 22.01 -39.98
C ASN A 285 -3.57 22.35 -38.68
N ASP A 286 -4.64 21.61 -38.38
CA ASP A 286 -5.48 21.86 -37.20
C ASP A 286 -4.80 21.44 -35.88
N ILE A 287 -3.92 20.42 -35.88
CA ILE A 287 -3.21 20.01 -34.66
C ILE A 287 -2.01 20.93 -34.37
N LEU A 288 -1.38 21.47 -35.42
CA LEU A 288 -0.38 22.53 -35.29
C LEU A 288 -0.97 23.79 -34.66
N SER A 289 -2.26 24.09 -34.85
CA SER A 289 -2.93 25.19 -34.12
C SER A 289 -3.10 24.89 -32.62
N TYR A 290 -3.23 23.60 -32.24
CA TYR A 290 -3.33 23.18 -30.85
C TYR A 290 -1.97 23.24 -30.12
N SER A 291 -0.86 23.01 -30.82
CA SER A 291 0.51 23.10 -30.24
C SER A 291 1.20 24.45 -30.43
N ALA A 292 0.96 25.17 -31.53
CA ALA A 292 1.62 26.47 -31.80
C ALA A 292 1.13 27.61 -30.89
N ASP A 293 -0.09 27.52 -30.36
CA ASP A 293 -0.62 28.47 -29.36
C ASP A 293 -0.35 28.06 -27.91
N MET A 294 0.20 26.86 -27.67
CA MET A 294 0.42 26.32 -26.33
C MET A 294 1.90 26.34 -25.95
N ASN A 295 2.27 27.38 -25.22
CA ASN A 295 3.46 27.34 -24.36
C ASN A 295 3.33 26.12 -23.41
N VAL A 296 4.40 25.38 -23.15
CA VAL A 296 4.40 24.18 -22.28
C VAL A 296 3.84 24.49 -20.90
N GLU A 297 4.18 25.69 -20.39
CA GLU A 297 3.61 26.25 -19.17
C GLU A 297 2.08 26.43 -19.27
N ASN A 298 1.56 26.89 -20.41
CA ASN A 298 0.12 27.03 -20.64
C ASN A 298 -0.60 25.67 -20.75
N LEU A 299 0.01 24.63 -21.31
CA LEU A 299 -0.57 23.28 -21.38
C LEU A 299 -0.55 22.61 -20.00
N SER A 300 0.53 22.76 -19.24
CA SER A 300 0.60 22.34 -17.83
C SER A 300 -0.48 23.02 -16.98
N GLU A 301 -0.62 24.34 -17.09
CA GLU A 301 -1.65 25.10 -16.38
C GLU A 301 -3.07 24.77 -16.86
N GLN A 302 -3.25 24.47 -18.14
CA GLN A 302 -4.52 24.08 -18.72
C GLN A 302 -4.91 22.66 -18.28
N ILE A 303 -4.01 21.67 -18.35
CA ILE A 303 -4.24 20.32 -17.79
C ILE A 303 -4.50 20.40 -16.28
N LYS A 304 -3.76 21.25 -15.55
CA LYS A 304 -4.03 21.56 -14.14
C LYS A 304 -5.47 22.03 -13.93
N LYS A 305 -5.93 22.98 -14.74
CA LYS A 305 -7.26 23.56 -14.67
C LYS A 305 -8.37 22.58 -15.10
N ASP A 306 -8.12 21.76 -16.12
CA ASP A 306 -9.12 20.90 -16.78
C ASP A 306 -9.35 19.60 -16.03
N LEU A 307 -8.31 19.07 -15.35
CA LEU A 307 -8.45 17.96 -14.41
C LEU A 307 -9.23 18.35 -13.14
N LYS A 308 -9.74 19.60 -13.03
CA LYS A 308 -10.45 20.15 -11.86
C LYS A 308 -9.72 19.85 -10.56
N ILE A 309 -8.41 20.03 -10.64
CA ILE A 309 -7.52 19.95 -9.50
C ILE A 309 -7.98 21.03 -8.52
N LEU A 310 -8.55 20.58 -7.41
CA LEU A 310 -8.82 21.48 -6.30
C LEU A 310 -7.46 21.96 -5.81
N ASN A 311 -7.27 23.27 -5.71
CA ASN A 311 -6.06 23.79 -5.11
C ASN A 311 -6.02 23.37 -3.64
N TYR A 312 -4.83 23.07 -3.10
CA TYR A 312 -4.57 22.90 -1.66
C TYR A 312 -5.19 24.01 -0.78
N ASN A 313 -5.35 25.22 -1.34
CA ASN A 313 -6.02 26.33 -0.67
C ASN A 313 -7.55 26.16 -0.54
N GLU A 314 -8.22 25.41 -1.42
CA GLU A 314 -9.64 25.05 -1.31
C GLU A 314 -9.85 23.91 -0.29
N LEU A 315 -8.84 23.05 -0.10
CA LEU A 315 -8.80 22.02 0.95
C LEU A 315 -8.72 22.62 2.36
N LYS A 316 -7.93 23.70 2.54
CA LYS A 316 -7.82 24.45 3.80
C LYS A 316 -9.09 25.23 4.19
N TYR A 317 -10.05 25.44 3.28
CA TYR A 317 -11.30 26.14 3.62
C TYR A 317 -12.18 25.27 4.54
N GLY A 318 -12.02 25.48 5.85
CA GLY A 318 -12.86 24.88 6.89
C GLY A 318 -12.15 23.91 7.85
N LEU A 319 -10.87 23.58 7.59
CA LEU A 319 -10.07 22.67 8.43
C LEU A 319 -8.81 23.37 8.98
N THR A 320 -8.48 23.04 10.22
CA THR A 320 -7.23 23.39 10.89
C THR A 320 -6.11 22.43 10.51
N GLU A 321 -4.85 22.85 10.65
CA GLU A 321 -3.69 21.99 10.35
C GLU A 321 -3.64 20.75 11.27
N ASN A 322 -4.09 20.89 12.52
CA ASN A 322 -4.22 19.76 13.44
C ASN A 322 -5.30 18.75 12.99
N GLU A 323 -6.39 19.23 12.39
CA GLU A 323 -7.44 18.37 11.84
C GLU A 323 -6.94 17.52 10.68
N LEU A 324 -6.19 18.13 9.74
CA LEU A 324 -5.58 17.43 8.62
C LEU A 324 -4.53 16.41 9.10
N ALA A 325 -3.64 16.81 10.00
CA ALA A 325 -2.60 15.93 10.54
C ALA A 325 -3.18 14.69 11.24
N GLN A 326 -4.31 14.80 11.94
CA GLN A 326 -4.96 13.63 12.55
C GLN A 326 -5.54 12.66 11.53
N ILE A 327 -6.09 13.16 10.43
CA ILE A 327 -6.59 12.32 9.33
C ILE A 327 -5.43 11.62 8.62
N GLU A 328 -4.37 12.37 8.29
CA GLU A 328 -3.16 11.81 7.67
C GLU A 328 -2.54 10.73 8.55
N ASN A 329 -2.31 11.02 9.84
CA ASN A 329 -1.79 10.04 10.80
C ASN A 329 -2.65 8.77 10.83
N TYR A 330 -3.98 8.91 10.84
CA TYR A 330 -4.86 7.75 10.78
C TYR A 330 -4.68 6.95 9.48
N LEU A 331 -4.56 7.61 8.33
CA LEU A 331 -4.34 6.94 7.05
C LEU A 331 -2.98 6.21 7.00
N TYR A 332 -1.93 6.74 7.64
CA TYR A 332 -0.66 6.02 7.81
C TYR A 332 -0.79 4.79 8.71
N GLU A 333 -1.52 4.89 9.82
CA GLU A 333 -1.75 3.76 10.74
C GLU A 333 -2.58 2.64 10.10
N LEU A 334 -3.31 2.93 9.01
CA LEU A 334 -4.00 1.94 8.19
C LEU A 334 -3.15 1.30 7.07
N ASP A 335 -1.85 1.64 6.99
CA ASP A 335 -1.02 1.56 5.79
C ASP A 335 -1.80 1.94 4.51
N PHE A 336 -2.62 2.98 4.55
CA PHE A 336 -3.19 3.55 3.31
C PHE A 336 -2.09 4.33 2.58
N PHE A 337 -1.33 5.11 3.35
CA PHE A 337 -0.11 5.75 2.90
C PHE A 337 1.13 5.09 3.51
N ASP A 338 2.22 5.15 2.77
CA ASP A 338 3.57 4.86 3.24
C ASP A 338 4.52 5.89 2.64
N ASP A 339 5.69 6.09 3.23
CA ASP A 339 6.65 7.06 2.76
C ASP A 339 7.79 6.39 2.00
N VAL A 340 8.11 6.94 0.84
CA VAL A 340 9.38 6.69 0.14
C VAL A 340 10.25 7.94 0.25
N LYS A 341 11.57 7.75 0.33
CA LYS A 341 12.50 8.88 0.48
C LYS A 341 12.81 9.51 -0.88
N TYR A 342 12.70 10.83 -0.97
CA TYR A 342 13.15 11.61 -2.13
C TYR A 342 14.37 12.45 -1.73
N CYS A 343 15.43 12.31 -2.50
CA CYS A 343 16.66 13.10 -2.38
C CYS A 343 16.66 14.18 -3.44
N THR A 344 16.68 15.43 -3.01
CA THR A 344 16.86 16.57 -3.90
C THR A 344 18.33 16.99 -3.89
N VAL A 345 18.97 16.91 -5.05
CA VAL A 345 20.34 17.35 -5.29
C VAL A 345 20.28 18.68 -6.05
N SER A 346 20.40 19.77 -5.31
CA SER A 346 20.41 21.13 -5.88
C SER A 346 21.58 21.91 -5.26
N LYS A 347 21.40 23.21 -5.00
CA LYS A 347 22.36 24.00 -4.21
C LYS A 347 22.63 23.35 -2.85
N GLU A 348 21.61 22.75 -2.26
CA GLU A 348 21.69 21.98 -1.02
C GLU A 348 21.12 20.58 -1.27
N PHE A 349 21.72 19.58 -0.61
CA PHE A 349 21.21 18.21 -0.58
C PHE A 349 20.15 18.12 0.52
N SER A 350 18.95 17.68 0.17
CA SER A 350 17.87 17.47 1.14
C SER A 350 17.17 16.14 0.91
N ILE A 351 16.75 15.52 2.01
CA ILE A 351 15.94 14.31 2.00
C ILE A 351 14.56 14.68 2.51
N SER A 352 13.52 14.30 1.78
CA SER A 352 12.13 14.46 2.18
C SER A 352 11.40 13.12 2.10
N ASP A 353 10.35 13.00 2.90
CA ASP A 353 9.37 11.93 2.79
C ASP A 353 8.35 12.27 1.71
N ASN A 354 8.06 11.31 0.84
CA ASN A 354 7.05 11.41 -0.18
C ASN A 354 5.98 10.33 0.05
N PRO A 355 4.74 10.71 0.38
CA PRO A 355 3.66 9.76 0.60
C PRO A 355 3.26 9.06 -0.70
N VAL A 356 3.22 7.73 -0.65
CA VAL A 356 2.71 6.87 -1.72
C VAL A 356 1.49 6.10 -1.23
N VAL A 357 0.53 5.85 -2.13
CA VAL A 357 -0.60 4.98 -1.80
C VAL A 357 -0.18 3.53 -1.91
N VAL A 358 -0.35 2.80 -0.82
CA VAL A 358 0.12 1.42 -0.66
C VAL A 358 -0.62 0.44 -1.57
N GLN A 359 -1.87 0.72 -1.93
CA GLN A 359 -2.69 -0.12 -2.80
C GLN A 359 -2.72 0.44 -4.24
N PRO A 360 -1.99 -0.16 -5.21
CA PRO A 360 -1.87 0.38 -6.56
C PRO A 360 -3.21 0.62 -7.27
N CYS A 361 -4.18 -0.30 -7.12
CA CYS A 361 -5.48 -0.15 -7.76
C CYS A 361 -6.20 1.15 -7.40
N ILE A 362 -5.97 1.68 -6.19
CA ILE A 362 -6.56 2.95 -5.74
C ILE A 362 -6.01 4.11 -6.55
N ARG A 363 -4.68 4.18 -6.62
CA ARG A 363 -3.93 5.17 -7.41
C ARG A 363 -4.33 5.11 -8.89
N TYR A 364 -4.37 3.91 -9.47
CA TYR A 364 -4.74 3.71 -10.87
C TYR A 364 -6.16 4.20 -11.19
N ASN A 365 -7.15 3.78 -10.40
CA ASN A 365 -8.55 4.14 -10.66
C ASN A 365 -8.81 5.65 -10.47
N GLN A 366 -8.15 6.29 -9.51
CA GLN A 366 -8.24 7.74 -9.33
C GLN A 366 -7.60 8.50 -10.50
N ALA A 367 -6.39 8.10 -10.88
CA ALA A 367 -5.68 8.68 -12.02
C ALA A 367 -6.48 8.54 -13.32
N LYS A 368 -7.04 7.35 -13.56
CA LYS A 368 -7.90 7.07 -14.72
C LYS A 368 -9.18 7.90 -14.72
N SER A 369 -9.85 8.02 -13.58
CA SER A 369 -11.04 8.87 -13.43
C SER A 369 -10.72 10.35 -13.69
N ALA A 370 -9.58 10.84 -13.20
CA ALA A 370 -9.11 12.19 -13.49
C ALA A 370 -8.87 12.40 -14.98
N LEU A 371 -8.18 11.47 -15.66
CA LEU A 371 -7.98 11.54 -17.11
C LEU A 371 -9.29 11.52 -17.90
N LYS A 372 -10.30 10.75 -17.46
CA LYS A 372 -11.61 10.76 -18.12
C LYS A 372 -12.29 12.13 -18.06
N ALA A 373 -11.96 12.97 -17.08
CA ALA A 373 -12.48 14.34 -17.02
C ALA A 373 -12.04 15.19 -18.22
N LEU A 374 -10.91 14.86 -18.87
CA LEU A 374 -10.45 15.53 -20.09
C LEU A 374 -11.47 15.45 -21.23
N TYR A 375 -12.28 14.38 -21.30
CA TYR A 375 -13.36 14.29 -22.30
C TYR A 375 -14.45 15.35 -22.14
N ASN A 376 -14.52 16.03 -20.99
CA ASN A 376 -15.43 17.14 -20.76
C ASN A 376 -14.79 18.51 -21.05
N ASP A 377 -13.49 18.55 -21.36
CA ASP A 377 -12.81 19.80 -21.67
C ASP A 377 -13.21 20.34 -23.05
N PRO A 378 -13.67 21.60 -23.17
CA PRO A 378 -14.12 22.18 -24.43
C PRO A 378 -13.06 22.23 -25.55
N LYS A 379 -11.76 22.17 -25.24
CA LYS A 379 -10.69 22.11 -26.24
C LYS A 379 -10.43 20.66 -26.66
N PHE A 380 -10.40 19.73 -25.70
CA PHE A 380 -10.23 18.30 -25.98
C PHE A 380 -11.39 17.72 -26.81
N VAL A 381 -12.63 18.15 -26.54
CA VAL A 381 -13.84 17.74 -27.29
C VAL A 381 -13.77 18.11 -28.78
N LYS A 382 -12.98 19.12 -29.16
CA LYS A 382 -12.81 19.54 -30.57
C LYS A 382 -11.89 18.61 -31.38
N LEU A 383 -11.11 17.77 -30.71
CA LEU A 383 -10.26 16.77 -31.36
C LEU A 383 -11.13 15.62 -31.91
N SER A 384 -10.66 14.94 -32.97
CA SER A 384 -11.33 13.74 -33.47
C SER A 384 -11.24 12.59 -32.44
N GLY A 385 -12.19 11.65 -32.49
CA GLY A 385 -12.23 10.50 -31.56
C GLY A 385 -10.90 9.73 -31.49
N ASP A 386 -10.31 9.40 -32.64
CA ASP A 386 -9.01 8.71 -32.71
C ASP A 386 -7.88 9.49 -32.02
N LYS A 387 -7.89 10.83 -32.12
CA LYS A 387 -6.89 11.70 -31.49
C LYS A 387 -7.10 11.77 -29.98
N GLN A 388 -8.35 11.82 -29.52
CA GLN A 388 -8.69 11.78 -28.10
C GLN A 388 -8.24 10.47 -27.46
N GLU A 389 -8.55 9.34 -28.11
CA GLU A 389 -8.17 8.01 -27.64
C GLU A 389 -6.65 7.83 -27.59
N PHE A 390 -5.93 8.31 -28.61
CA PHE A 390 -4.47 8.29 -28.63
C PHE A 390 -3.85 9.06 -27.45
N ILE A 391 -4.28 10.32 -27.22
CA ILE A 391 -3.76 11.15 -26.13
C ILE A 391 -4.09 10.51 -24.77
N TYR A 392 -5.32 10.04 -24.59
CA TYR A 392 -5.74 9.37 -23.36
C TYR A 392 -4.88 8.14 -23.05
N ASN A 393 -4.67 7.27 -24.05
CA ASN A 393 -3.88 6.05 -23.87
C ASN A 393 -2.41 6.36 -23.57
N LYS A 394 -1.83 7.40 -24.19
CA LYS A 394 -0.46 7.83 -23.90
C LYS A 394 -0.31 8.35 -22.46
N LEU A 395 -1.19 9.27 -22.03
CA LEU A 395 -1.18 9.77 -20.65
C LEU A 395 -1.37 8.65 -19.64
N LEU A 396 -2.27 7.70 -19.93
CA LEU A 396 -2.48 6.54 -19.06
C LEU A 396 -1.24 5.64 -18.98
N SER A 397 -0.54 5.44 -20.10
CA SER A 397 0.73 4.69 -20.13
C SER A 397 1.81 5.38 -19.30
N ASP A 398 1.89 6.71 -19.38
CA ASP A 398 2.88 7.50 -18.64
C ASP A 398 2.61 7.45 -17.12
N ILE A 399 1.33 7.55 -16.74
CA ILE A 399 0.89 7.33 -15.35
C ILE A 399 1.29 5.94 -14.85
N LYS A 400 1.05 4.89 -15.64
CA LYS A 400 1.46 3.52 -15.27
C LYS A 400 2.97 3.39 -15.10
N GLY A 401 3.76 4.09 -15.91
CA GLY A 401 5.21 4.18 -15.72
C GLY A 401 5.60 4.79 -14.39
N ARG A 402 4.99 5.92 -14.03
CA ARG A 402 5.25 6.55 -12.73
C ARG A 402 4.76 5.70 -11.56
N MET A 403 3.63 5.00 -11.72
CA MET A 403 3.15 4.04 -10.72
C MET A 403 4.13 2.88 -10.53
N LEU A 404 4.72 2.36 -11.62
CA LEU A 404 5.72 1.29 -11.53
C LEU A 404 6.95 1.74 -10.73
N GLU A 405 7.42 2.98 -10.94
CA GLU A 405 8.50 3.57 -10.13
C GLU A 405 8.15 3.57 -8.63
N GLU A 406 6.97 4.06 -8.25
CA GLU A 406 6.52 4.06 -6.85
C GLU A 406 6.34 2.65 -6.28
N ILE A 407 5.80 1.72 -7.06
CA ILE A 407 5.63 0.32 -6.67
C ILE A 407 6.98 -0.32 -6.36
N VAL A 408 7.97 -0.15 -7.25
CA VAL A 408 9.32 -0.68 -7.05
C VAL A 408 9.96 -0.05 -5.82
N LEU A 409 9.93 1.28 -5.70
CA LEU A 409 10.47 1.99 -4.54
C LEU A 409 9.85 1.49 -3.23
N LEU A 410 8.53 1.34 -3.17
CA LEU A 410 7.83 0.90 -1.98
C LEU A 410 8.16 -0.56 -1.64
N ASN A 411 8.12 -1.47 -2.62
CA ASN A 411 8.46 -2.88 -2.39
C ASN A 411 9.92 -3.00 -1.92
N VAL A 412 10.87 -2.34 -2.57
CA VAL A 412 12.29 -2.36 -2.17
C VAL A 412 12.47 -1.73 -0.78
N THR A 413 11.85 -0.59 -0.49
CA THR A 413 11.94 0.08 0.82
C THR A 413 11.45 -0.82 1.96
N ARG A 414 10.34 -1.55 1.74
CA ARG A 414 9.81 -2.49 2.74
C ARG A 414 10.60 -3.80 2.81
N SER A 415 11.23 -4.23 1.71
CA SER A 415 12.08 -5.43 1.66
C SER A 415 13.44 -5.21 2.33
N LEU A 416 14.09 -4.10 1.98
CA LEU A 416 15.47 -3.78 2.33
C LEU A 416 15.51 -2.69 3.40
N SER A 417 14.80 -2.93 4.50
CA SER A 417 14.62 -1.99 5.61
C SER A 417 15.93 -1.51 6.28
N ASP A 418 17.03 -2.21 6.03
CA ASP A 418 18.34 -1.93 6.56
C ASP A 418 19.25 -1.18 5.57
N CYS A 419 18.75 -0.93 4.37
CA CYS A 419 19.36 -0.15 3.31
C CYS A 419 18.72 1.25 3.23
N PHE A 420 19.47 2.21 2.71
CA PHE A 420 18.91 3.49 2.32
C PHE A 420 18.38 3.40 0.90
N VAL A 421 17.07 3.55 0.72
CA VAL A 421 16.38 3.48 -0.58
C VAL A 421 15.72 4.82 -0.84
N SER A 422 16.00 5.45 -1.98
CA SER A 422 15.38 6.73 -2.33
C SER A 422 15.41 7.03 -3.82
N GLN A 423 14.50 7.88 -4.30
CA GLN A 423 14.62 8.53 -5.60
C GLN A 423 15.61 9.70 -5.50
N PHE A 424 16.48 9.92 -6.49
CA PHE A 424 17.36 11.11 -6.53
C PHE A 424 16.95 12.03 -7.67
N ARG A 425 16.62 13.28 -7.37
CA ARG A 425 16.31 14.32 -8.35
C ARG A 425 17.41 15.37 -8.36
N PHE A 426 18.05 15.54 -9.50
CA PHE A 426 19.10 16.53 -9.72
C PHE A 426 18.51 17.75 -10.40
N TYR A 427 18.67 18.90 -9.77
CA TYR A 427 18.27 20.19 -10.34
C TYR A 427 19.51 21.03 -10.65
N GLU A 428 19.57 21.54 -11.87
CA GLU A 428 20.53 22.51 -12.32
C GLU A 428 20.38 23.79 -11.49
N TYR A 429 21.49 24.27 -10.94
CA TYR A 429 21.57 25.54 -10.25
C TYR A 429 22.82 26.28 -10.69
N ARG A 430 22.89 27.58 -10.39
CA ARG A 430 24.00 28.43 -10.81
C ARG A 430 25.33 27.87 -10.27
N LYS A 431 26.20 27.39 -11.18
CA LYS A 431 27.50 26.71 -10.94
C LYS A 431 27.43 25.20 -10.65
N SER A 432 26.29 24.54 -10.80
CA SER A 432 26.24 23.07 -10.82
C SER A 432 26.98 22.54 -12.06
N PRO A 433 27.77 21.46 -11.95
CA PRO A 433 28.30 20.79 -13.12
C PRO A 433 27.19 20.07 -13.91
N PHE A 434 26.16 19.51 -13.25
CA PHE A 434 25.16 18.63 -13.87
C PHE A 434 23.87 19.33 -14.36
N LYS A 435 23.34 18.83 -15.48
CA LYS A 435 21.98 19.12 -15.99
C LYS A 435 20.90 18.43 -15.16
N ASN A 436 19.68 18.96 -15.22
CA ASN A 436 18.47 18.31 -14.67
C ASN A 436 18.41 16.83 -15.06
N GLY A 437 17.95 15.99 -14.12
CA GLY A 437 17.70 14.57 -14.35
C GLY A 437 17.47 13.83 -13.04
N GLU A 438 17.25 12.53 -13.11
CA GLU A 438 16.95 11.75 -11.92
C GLU A 438 17.55 10.34 -11.98
N TYR A 439 17.62 9.72 -10.81
CA TYR A 439 17.66 8.27 -10.67
C TYR A 439 16.36 7.84 -10.04
N ASP A 440 15.60 6.99 -10.73
CA ASP A 440 14.28 6.53 -10.28
C ASP A 440 14.38 5.78 -8.95
N MET A 441 15.49 5.07 -8.71
CA MET A 441 15.82 4.49 -7.42
C MET A 441 17.33 4.44 -7.19
N VAL A 442 17.75 4.69 -5.95
CA VAL A 442 19.11 4.54 -5.46
C VAL A 442 19.04 3.73 -4.17
N ILE A 443 19.76 2.62 -4.14
CA ILE A 443 19.91 1.76 -2.96
C ILE A 443 21.34 1.91 -2.45
N ARG A 444 21.50 2.22 -1.18
CA ARG A 444 22.80 2.21 -0.50
C ARG A 444 22.75 1.22 0.66
N ASN A 445 23.57 0.18 0.56
CA ASN A 445 23.64 -0.87 1.59
C ASN A 445 24.52 -0.44 2.79
N LYS A 446 24.56 -1.27 3.83
CA LYS A 446 25.39 -1.05 5.03
C LYS A 446 26.90 -0.98 4.75
N LYS A 447 27.36 -1.59 3.65
CA LYS A 447 28.76 -1.56 3.19
C LYS A 447 29.09 -0.28 2.42
N ASN A 448 28.14 0.67 2.33
CA ASN A 448 28.23 1.91 1.54
C ASN A 448 28.35 1.67 0.03
N GLU A 449 28.04 0.48 -0.45
CA GLU A 449 27.89 0.22 -1.87
C GLU A 449 26.56 0.80 -2.33
N THR A 450 26.57 1.43 -3.49
CA THR A 450 25.43 2.13 -4.07
C THR A 450 25.04 1.49 -5.38
N PHE A 451 23.75 1.26 -5.56
CA PHE A 451 23.15 0.70 -6.76
C PHE A 451 22.19 1.75 -7.30
N ILE A 452 22.35 2.14 -8.56
CA ILE A 452 21.52 3.18 -9.19
C ILE A 452 20.66 2.56 -10.28
N PHE A 453 19.39 2.98 -10.32
CA PHE A 453 18.37 2.37 -11.13
C PHE A 453 17.63 3.40 -11.97
N GLU A 454 17.33 2.99 -13.20
CA GLU A 454 16.32 3.58 -14.07
C GLU A 454 15.16 2.58 -14.18
N ILE A 455 13.92 3.04 -14.09
CA ILE A 455 12.74 2.17 -14.16
C ILE A 455 11.93 2.54 -15.41
N LYS A 456 11.54 1.54 -16.20
CA LYS A 456 10.81 1.74 -17.45
C LYS A 456 9.63 0.79 -17.57
N HIS A 457 8.47 1.35 -17.89
CA HIS A 457 7.27 0.54 -18.18
C HIS A 457 7.32 -0.10 -19.57
N SER A 458 8.16 0.38 -20.48
CA SER A 458 8.34 -0.26 -21.79
C SER A 458 9.00 -1.65 -21.66
N SER A 459 8.66 -2.55 -22.58
CA SER A 459 9.37 -3.81 -22.78
C SER A 459 10.49 -3.71 -23.81
N GLU A 460 10.61 -2.56 -24.50
CA GLU A 460 11.64 -2.32 -25.50
C GLU A 460 12.94 -1.84 -24.85
N VAL A 461 14.06 -2.26 -25.45
CA VAL A 461 15.39 -1.81 -25.06
C VAL A 461 15.79 -0.63 -25.94
N GLU A 462 15.96 0.52 -25.29
CA GLU A 462 16.41 1.78 -25.89
C GLU A 462 17.67 2.27 -25.18
N TYR A 463 18.80 1.59 -25.40
CA TYR A 463 20.08 1.80 -24.70
C TYR A 463 20.42 3.28 -24.50
N ASN A 464 20.42 4.09 -25.56
CA ASN A 464 20.81 5.51 -25.48
C ASN A 464 19.88 6.36 -24.62
N LYS A 465 18.58 6.05 -24.56
CA LYS A 465 17.62 6.83 -23.77
C LYS A 465 17.57 6.35 -22.33
N GLN A 466 17.52 5.04 -22.12
CA GLN A 466 17.33 4.42 -20.81
C GLN A 466 18.59 4.48 -19.94
N THR A 467 19.78 4.48 -20.55
CA THR A 467 21.05 4.55 -19.79
C THR A 467 21.58 5.98 -19.61
N LYS A 468 20.94 6.98 -20.25
CA LYS A 468 21.43 8.36 -20.32
C LYS A 468 21.78 8.94 -18.94
N HIS A 469 20.89 8.78 -17.96
CA HIS A 469 21.11 9.30 -16.62
C HIS A 469 22.11 8.45 -15.83
N LEU A 470 22.07 7.13 -15.99
CA LEU A 470 22.99 6.17 -15.35
C LEU A 470 24.45 6.35 -15.79
N LEU A 471 24.68 6.89 -16.99
CA LEU A 471 26.01 7.14 -17.56
C LEU A 471 26.43 8.61 -17.49
N ASP A 472 25.62 9.48 -16.89
CA ASP A 472 25.93 10.90 -16.72
C ASP A 472 27.14 11.08 -15.78
N THR A 473 28.28 11.47 -16.34
CA THR A 473 29.55 11.56 -15.62
C THR A 473 29.49 12.57 -14.47
N GLU A 474 28.75 13.67 -14.63
CA GLU A 474 28.67 14.73 -13.62
C GLU A 474 27.85 14.27 -12.40
N LYS A 475 26.77 13.51 -12.63
CA LYS A 475 25.99 12.89 -11.55
C LYS A 475 26.76 11.79 -10.83
N LEU A 476 27.51 10.97 -11.58
CA LEU A 476 28.36 9.92 -11.02
C LEU A 476 29.51 10.50 -10.18
N ASP A 477 30.15 11.56 -10.66
CA ASP A 477 31.19 12.27 -9.92
C ASP A 477 30.62 12.91 -8.65
N TRP A 478 29.43 13.53 -8.71
CA TRP A 478 28.76 14.06 -7.53
C TRP A 478 28.48 12.96 -6.49
N LEU A 479 27.94 11.80 -6.92
CA LEU A 479 27.71 10.66 -6.03
C LEU A 479 29.01 10.23 -5.34
N LYS A 480 30.09 10.07 -6.12
CA LYS A 480 31.41 9.68 -5.61
C LYS A 480 31.97 10.68 -4.60
N GLU A 481 31.91 11.98 -4.90
CA GLU A 481 32.38 13.06 -4.02
C GLU A 481 31.58 13.13 -2.71
N ASN A 482 30.30 12.74 -2.74
CA ASN A 482 29.41 12.68 -1.57
C ASN A 482 29.39 11.29 -0.91
N GLY A 483 30.37 10.44 -1.22
CA GLY A 483 30.60 9.16 -0.53
C GLY A 483 29.63 8.04 -0.92
N PHE A 484 28.97 8.14 -2.07
CA PHE A 484 28.21 7.04 -2.69
C PHE A 484 29.14 6.28 -3.64
N LYS A 485 29.46 5.03 -3.29
CA LYS A 485 30.31 4.17 -4.11
C LYS A 485 29.45 3.33 -5.05
N VAL A 486 29.20 3.84 -6.26
CA VAL A 486 28.40 3.13 -7.26
C VAL A 486 29.06 1.80 -7.64
N LYS A 487 28.37 0.68 -7.37
CA LYS A 487 28.79 -0.70 -7.70
C LYS A 487 28.15 -1.16 -9.00
N GLU A 488 26.83 -0.99 -9.14
CA GLU A 488 26.09 -1.37 -10.34
C GLU A 488 25.12 -0.29 -10.80
N LYS A 489 24.82 -0.35 -12.10
CA LYS A 489 23.84 0.49 -12.80
C LYS A 489 22.82 -0.43 -13.45
N VAL A 490 21.54 -0.20 -13.19
CA VAL A 490 20.51 -1.15 -13.56
C VAL A 490 19.34 -0.44 -14.25
N VAL A 491 18.82 -1.02 -15.32
CA VAL A 491 17.52 -0.67 -15.90
C VAL A 491 16.54 -1.77 -15.53
N LEU A 492 15.49 -1.43 -14.77
CA LEU A 492 14.35 -2.30 -14.50
C LEU A 492 13.28 -2.03 -15.54
N TYR A 493 12.85 -3.06 -16.27
CA TYR A 493 11.87 -2.88 -17.35
C TYR A 493 10.98 -4.10 -17.60
N ASN A 494 9.98 -3.96 -18.47
CA ASN A 494 9.02 -5.03 -18.78
C ASN A 494 9.50 -6.02 -19.85
N GLY A 495 10.76 -5.93 -20.30
CA GLY A 495 11.34 -6.86 -21.26
C GLY A 495 12.04 -8.04 -20.58
N LYS A 496 12.92 -8.75 -21.29
CA LYS A 496 13.63 -9.91 -20.76
C LYS A 496 14.86 -9.47 -19.96
N THR A 497 15.23 -10.20 -18.91
CA THR A 497 16.53 -10.01 -18.28
C THR A 497 17.66 -10.24 -19.29
N LEU A 498 18.61 -9.31 -19.37
CA LEU A 498 19.78 -9.35 -20.25
C LEU A 498 21.07 -9.14 -19.44
N ASP A 499 22.18 -9.65 -19.98
CA ASP A 499 23.51 -9.43 -19.43
C ASP A 499 23.94 -7.96 -19.55
N LYS A 500 25.07 -7.61 -18.92
CA LYS A 500 25.62 -6.25 -18.96
C LYS A 500 25.85 -5.79 -20.41
N ASP A 501 25.38 -4.58 -20.71
CA ASP A 501 25.67 -3.94 -21.99
C ASP A 501 27.14 -3.46 -22.07
N ASP A 502 27.53 -2.94 -23.24
CA ASP A 502 28.88 -2.42 -23.49
C ASP A 502 29.28 -1.25 -22.56
N ASN A 503 28.30 -0.61 -21.90
CA ASN A 503 28.50 0.48 -20.95
C ASN A 503 28.47 0.01 -19.48
N GLY A 504 28.35 -1.31 -19.25
CA GLY A 504 28.29 -1.91 -17.93
C GLY A 504 26.94 -1.71 -17.22
N VAL A 505 25.85 -1.50 -17.96
CA VAL A 505 24.49 -1.39 -17.43
C VAL A 505 23.76 -2.73 -17.55
N ILE A 506 23.13 -3.17 -16.46
CA ILE A 506 22.35 -4.42 -16.40
C ILE A 506 20.89 -4.13 -16.73
N TYR A 507 20.25 -4.99 -17.51
CA TYR A 507 18.82 -4.92 -17.79
C TYR A 507 18.09 -6.07 -17.09
N LEU A 508 17.23 -5.79 -16.13
CA LEU A 508 16.46 -6.81 -15.41
C LEU A 508 14.97 -6.68 -15.69
N ASN A 509 14.29 -7.81 -15.85
CA ASN A 509 12.85 -7.84 -15.86
C ASN A 509 12.33 -7.38 -14.48
N VAL A 510 11.44 -6.39 -14.48
CA VAL A 510 10.92 -5.79 -13.24
C VAL A 510 10.06 -6.77 -12.43
N SER A 511 9.34 -7.69 -13.09
CA SER A 511 8.52 -8.69 -12.40
C SER A 511 9.40 -9.74 -11.71
N GLU A 512 10.44 -10.23 -12.40
CA GLU A 512 11.44 -11.15 -11.82
C GLU A 512 12.12 -10.50 -10.59
N PHE A 513 12.58 -9.26 -10.75
CA PHE A 513 13.16 -8.49 -9.64
C PHE A 513 12.21 -8.34 -8.45
N LEU A 514 10.94 -7.97 -8.68
CA LEU A 514 9.94 -7.80 -7.63
C LEU A 514 9.51 -9.13 -6.96
N GLU A 515 9.61 -10.27 -7.66
CA GLU A 515 9.34 -11.60 -7.11
C GLU A 515 10.45 -12.08 -6.17
N GLU A 516 11.68 -11.65 -6.42
CA GLU A 516 12.85 -11.96 -5.57
C GLU A 516 12.81 -11.19 -4.25
N LEU A 517 12.17 -10.01 -4.21
CA LEU A 517 11.96 -9.15 -3.04
C LEU A 517 10.99 -9.76 -2.00
N LYS A 518 11.34 -10.91 -1.42
CA LYS A 518 10.51 -11.54 -0.39
C LYS A 518 10.51 -10.72 0.90
N VAL A 519 9.39 -10.07 1.18
CA VAL A 519 9.17 -9.27 2.40
C VAL A 519 8.29 -10.02 3.39
N TYR A 520 8.85 -10.50 4.50
CA TYR A 520 8.01 -10.84 5.65
C TYR A 520 7.75 -9.57 6.48
N ASP A 521 6.69 -8.84 6.10
CA ASP A 521 5.99 -7.66 6.66
C ASP A 521 6.55 -6.87 7.89
N ARG A 522 6.12 -5.61 8.03
CA ARG A 522 6.37 -4.65 9.13
C ARG A 522 6.19 -5.19 10.56
N ASN A 523 5.44 -6.28 10.76
CA ASN A 523 5.37 -6.95 12.07
C ASN A 523 6.76 -7.44 12.53
N TYR A 524 7.69 -7.69 11.60
CA TYR A 524 9.09 -8.00 11.87
C TYR A 524 9.91 -6.77 12.31
N LEU A 525 9.55 -5.56 11.83
CA LEU A 525 10.29 -4.32 12.10
C LEU A 525 9.81 -3.56 13.34
N TYR A 526 8.51 -3.63 13.68
CA TYR A 526 7.96 -2.95 14.86
C TYR A 526 8.29 -3.65 16.18
N ASN A 527 8.72 -4.92 16.16
CA ASN A 527 9.18 -5.63 17.37
C ASN A 527 10.51 -5.11 17.94
N LYS A 528 11.13 -4.10 17.33
CA LYS A 528 12.31 -3.42 17.89
C LYS A 528 12.05 -2.62 19.16
N ASN A 529 10.78 -2.40 19.54
CA ASN A 529 10.41 -1.71 20.77
C ASN A 529 9.62 -2.56 21.79
N GLY A 530 9.59 -3.91 21.70
CA GLY A 530 8.87 -4.64 22.75
C GLY A 530 8.87 -6.16 22.80
N ILE A 531 9.33 -6.91 21.80
CA ILE A 531 9.48 -8.37 21.92
C ILE A 531 10.68 -8.81 21.07
N THR A 532 11.85 -8.89 21.70
CA THR A 532 12.91 -9.77 21.22
C THR A 532 12.61 -11.16 21.77
N ASP A 533 12.23 -12.10 20.90
CA ASP A 533 12.55 -13.50 21.16
C ASP A 533 13.52 -13.94 20.07
N GLY A 534 14.72 -14.28 20.51
CA GLY A 534 15.79 -14.78 19.67
C GLY A 534 15.35 -16.09 19.04
N ASN A 535 15.33 -16.11 17.71
CA ASN A 535 15.62 -17.31 16.95
C ASN A 535 16.53 -16.88 15.81
N GLU A 536 17.79 -17.29 15.93
CA GLU A 536 18.84 -17.20 14.91
C GLU A 536 18.59 -18.16 13.72
N ASP A 537 17.47 -18.88 13.70
CA ASP A 537 17.12 -19.86 12.65
C ASP A 537 15.76 -19.56 11.99
N ASN A 538 15.59 -18.35 11.46
CA ASN A 538 14.68 -18.16 10.34
C ASN A 538 15.52 -17.65 9.19
N ASP A 539 15.60 -18.45 8.12
CA ASP A 539 16.12 -18.06 6.81
C ASP A 539 15.29 -16.86 6.28
N ALA A 540 15.52 -15.68 6.85
CA ALA A 540 15.60 -14.50 6.02
C ALA A 540 16.62 -14.89 4.97
N VAL A 541 16.15 -15.10 3.74
CA VAL A 541 17.03 -14.91 2.60
C VAL A 541 17.54 -13.49 2.81
N ASN A 542 18.76 -13.39 3.36
CA ASN A 542 19.59 -12.24 3.15
C ASN A 542 19.62 -12.14 1.63
N ILE A 543 18.78 -11.28 1.07
CA ILE A 543 19.07 -10.73 -0.24
C ILE A 543 20.24 -9.79 0.04
N SER A 544 21.40 -10.39 0.30
CA SER A 544 22.64 -9.67 0.14
C SER A 544 22.67 -9.41 -1.36
N ILE A 545 22.79 -8.15 -1.74
CA ILE A 545 23.12 -7.79 -3.12
C ILE A 545 24.50 -8.39 -3.51
N GLU A 546 25.18 -9.08 -2.59
CA GLU A 546 26.42 -9.81 -2.82
C GLU A 546 26.15 -11.20 -3.41
N ASP A 547 25.19 -11.98 -2.89
CA ASP A 547 25.02 -13.39 -3.29
C ASP A 547 24.40 -13.55 -4.70
N ASP A 548 23.56 -12.61 -5.16
CA ASP A 548 22.94 -12.68 -6.50
C ASP A 548 23.76 -12.04 -7.62
N PHE A 549 24.78 -11.23 -7.28
CA PHE A 549 25.65 -10.55 -8.25
C PHE A 549 27.09 -11.11 -8.28
N GLU A 550 27.58 -11.78 -7.24
CA GLU A 550 28.93 -12.35 -7.22
C GLU A 550 29.00 -13.80 -7.74
N ASP A 551 27.90 -14.57 -7.74
CA ASP A 551 27.86 -15.98 -8.19
C ASP A 551 27.40 -16.19 -9.64
N ARG A 552 27.24 -15.12 -10.43
CA ARG A 552 27.00 -15.23 -11.88
C ARG A 552 28.32 -15.20 -12.65
N ASP A 553 28.89 -16.38 -12.91
CA ASP A 553 29.61 -16.61 -14.18
C ASP A 553 28.54 -16.65 -15.30
N ILE A 554 27.91 -15.50 -15.59
CA ILE A 554 26.97 -15.26 -16.71
C ILE A 554 27.20 -13.86 -17.23
#